data_AF-A0A955E890-F1
#
_entry.id   AF-A0A955E890-F1
#
_cell.length_a   1.000
_cell.length_b   1.000
_cell.length_c   1.000
_cell.angle_alpha   90.00
_cell.angle_beta   90.00
_cell.angle_gamma   90.00
#
_symmetry.space_group_name_H-M   'P 1'
#
loop_
_entity.id
_entity.type
_entity.pdbx_description
1 polymer ?
#
loop_
_entity_poly.entity_id
_entity_poly.type
_entity_poly.pdbx_seq_one_letter_code
_entity_poly.pdbx_strand_id
1 'polypeptide(L)'
;MIFFIIYAIGIWVAVYRLRGKWHAPAILMASITPILLATIVLLWPSFHPRSNDLLLANLGGYGRLLAVFTGAFGFMILFVGAVILATPRRVPAGCCIICRYDLTGAPTSICPECGSVESAR
;
A
#
# COMPACT_ATOMS: atom_id res chain seq x y z
N MET A 1 -18.44 1.42 6.86
CA MET A 1 -18.13 1.56 5.42
C MET A 1 -17.27 2.79 5.13
N ILE A 2 -17.71 4.01 5.46
CA ILE A 2 -16.94 5.26 5.23
C ILE A 2 -15.52 5.23 5.83
N PHE A 3 -15.34 4.72 7.05
CA PHE A 3 -14.02 4.61 7.69
C PHE A 3 -13.02 3.77 6.88
N PHE A 4 -13.48 2.68 6.25
CA PHE A 4 -12.62 1.85 5.39
C PHE A 4 -12.18 2.63 4.15
N ILE A 5 -13.08 3.39 3.55
CA ILE A 5 -12.77 4.23 2.38
C ILE A 5 -11.71 5.29 2.74
N ILE A 6 -11.88 5.97 3.88
CA ILE A 6 -10.91 6.97 4.37
C ILE A 6 -9.56 6.32 4.62
N TYR A 7 -9.53 5.12 5.22
CA TYR A 7 -8.31 4.36 5.45
C TYR A 7 -7.59 4.00 4.14
N ALA A 8 -8.31 3.50 3.14
CA ALA A 8 -7.74 3.19 1.82
C ALA A 8 -7.17 4.44 1.13
N ILE A 9 -7.92 5.56 1.15
CA ILE A 9 -7.45 6.84 0.61
C ILE A 9 -6.18 7.29 1.32
N GLY A 10 -6.11 7.19 2.65
CA GLY A 10 -4.93 7.54 3.43
C GLY A 10 -3.69 6.74 3.02
N ILE A 11 -3.84 5.43 2.84
CA ILE A 11 -2.75 4.55 2.36
C ILE A 11 -2.31 4.99 0.97
N TRP A 12 -3.25 5.17 0.04
CA TRP A 12 -2.91 5.56 -1.33
C TRP A 12 -2.22 6.93 -1.40
N VAL A 13 -2.67 7.90 -0.60
CA VAL A 13 -2.01 9.21 -0.48
C VAL A 13 -0.60 9.06 0.10
N ALA A 14 -0.41 8.24 1.13
CA ALA A 14 0.90 7.98 1.73
C ALA A 14 1.86 7.32 0.73
N VAL A 15 1.40 6.27 0.03
CA VAL A 15 2.15 5.59 -1.03
C VAL A 15 2.49 6.55 -2.16
N TYR A 16 1.53 7.37 -2.62
CA TYR A 16 1.75 8.36 -3.66
C TYR A 16 2.79 9.42 -3.24
N ARG A 17 2.73 9.88 -1.99
CA ARG A 17 3.64 10.90 -1.45
C ARG A 17 5.07 10.34 -1.32
N LEU A 18 5.20 9.10 -0.86
CA LEU A 18 6.49 8.46 -0.55
C LEU A 18 7.03 7.56 -1.68
N ARG A 19 6.36 7.52 -2.85
CA ARG A 19 6.63 6.65 -4.01
C ARG A 19 8.09 6.56 -4.49
N GLY A 20 8.93 7.55 -4.18
CA GLY A 20 10.36 7.57 -4.56
C GLY A 20 11.31 7.00 -3.50
N LYS A 21 10.81 6.62 -2.31
CA LYS A 21 11.61 6.10 -1.19
C LYS A 21 11.21 4.66 -0.90
N TRP A 22 12.15 3.86 -0.37
CA TRP A 22 11.91 2.49 0.10
C TRP A 22 10.78 2.35 1.13
N HIS A 23 10.33 3.48 1.71
CA HIS A 23 9.18 3.53 2.62
C HIS A 23 7.83 3.24 1.95
N ALA A 24 7.65 3.53 0.65
CA ALA A 24 6.37 3.28 -0.04
C ALA A 24 5.95 1.80 -0.09
N PRO A 25 6.81 0.85 -0.50
CA PRO A 25 6.46 -0.57 -0.43
C PRO A 25 6.29 -1.06 1.01
N ALA A 26 7.06 -0.54 1.96
CA ALA A 26 6.94 -0.90 3.37
C ALA A 26 5.57 -0.51 3.97
N ILE A 27 5.07 0.69 3.64
CA ILE A 27 3.75 1.17 4.08
C ILE A 27 2.63 0.32 3.48
N LEU A 28 2.75 -0.05 2.21
CA LEU A 28 1.80 -0.95 1.56
C LEU A 28 1.75 -2.31 2.25
N MET A 29 2.92 -2.93 2.47
CA MET A 29 3.01 -4.21 3.17
C MET A 29 2.46 -4.13 4.60
N ALA A 30 2.82 -3.09 5.36
CA ALA A 30 2.33 -2.88 6.73
C ALA A 30 0.81 -2.70 6.79
N SER A 31 0.22 -2.04 5.78
CA SER A 31 -1.23 -1.82 5.70
C SER A 31 -2.04 -3.10 5.43
N ILE A 32 -1.40 -4.09 4.79
CA ILE A 32 -2.00 -5.37 4.41
C ILE A 32 -1.90 -6.40 5.53
N THR A 33 -0.85 -6.34 6.35
CA THR A 33 -0.64 -7.25 7.49
C THR A 33 -1.89 -7.42 8.36
N PRO A 34 -2.56 -6.35 8.87
CA PRO A 34 -3.75 -6.52 9.70
C PRO A 34 -4.93 -7.10 8.92
N ILE A 35 -5.05 -6.83 7.62
CA ILE A 35 -6.12 -7.34 6.76
C ILE A 35 -5.95 -8.85 6.53
N LEU A 36 -4.72 -9.29 6.22
CA LEU A 36 -4.38 -10.71 6.11
C LEU A 36 -4.58 -11.43 7.44
N LEU A 37 -4.09 -10.85 8.53
CA LEU A 37 -4.26 -11.43 9.88
C LEU A 37 -5.74 -11.62 10.21
N ALA A 38 -6.57 -10.59 9.99
CA ALA A 38 -8.02 -10.68 10.21
C ALA A 38 -8.67 -11.74 9.32
N THR A 39 -8.27 -11.83 8.04
CA THR A 39 -8.79 -12.81 7.09
C THR A 39 -8.43 -14.24 7.50
N ILE A 40 -7.18 -14.48 7.92
CA ILE A 40 -6.71 -15.77 8.43
C ILE A 40 -7.46 -16.16 9.69
N VAL A 41 -7.62 -15.24 10.65
CA VAL A 41 -8.36 -15.47 11.89
C VAL A 41 -9.83 -15.79 11.62
N LEU A 42 -10.46 -15.12 10.66
CA LEU A 42 -11.86 -15.38 10.28
C LEU A 42 -12.06 -16.70 9.50
N LEU A 43 -11.04 -17.15 8.76
CA LEU A 43 -11.05 -18.43 8.03
C LEU A 43 -10.59 -19.61 8.88
N TRP A 44 -9.82 -19.35 9.95
CA TRP A 44 -9.31 -20.36 10.88
C TRP A 44 -10.36 -21.39 11.31
N PRO A 45 -11.61 -20.99 11.61
CA PRO A 45 -12.62 -21.93 12.04
C PRO A 45 -13.02 -22.96 10.98
N SER A 46 -12.84 -22.63 9.70
CA SER A 46 -13.15 -23.54 8.58
C SER A 46 -12.15 -24.70 8.47
N PHE A 47 -10.95 -24.53 9.02
CA PHE A 47 -9.88 -25.53 8.97
C PHE A 47 -9.74 -26.33 10.27
N HIS A 48 -10.14 -25.77 11.42
CA HIS A 48 -10.01 -26.41 12.74
C HIS A 48 -11.35 -26.49 13.48
N PRO A 49 -12.33 -27.30 13.03
CA PRO A 49 -13.71 -27.29 13.54
C PRO A 49 -13.84 -27.54 15.06
N ARG A 50 -12.83 -28.16 15.69
CA ARG A 50 -12.86 -28.63 17.09
C ARG A 50 -12.59 -27.54 18.14
N SER A 51 -12.17 -26.32 17.76
CA SER A 51 -11.82 -25.23 18.69
C SER A 51 -12.79 -24.03 18.68
N ASN A 52 -13.85 -24.05 17.87
CA ASN A 52 -14.51 -22.79 17.44
C ASN A 52 -15.90 -22.53 18.00
N ASP A 53 -16.43 -23.36 18.88
CA ASP A 53 -17.79 -23.17 19.41
C ASP A 53 -17.95 -21.79 20.08
N LEU A 54 -16.90 -21.26 20.71
CA LEU A 54 -16.88 -19.92 21.31
C LEU A 54 -16.79 -18.76 20.31
N LEU A 55 -16.11 -18.96 19.17
CA LEU A 55 -15.83 -17.90 18.18
C LEU A 55 -16.98 -17.81 17.15
N LEU A 56 -17.52 -18.95 16.74
CA LEU A 56 -18.72 -19.03 15.88
C LEU A 56 -20.00 -18.58 16.61
N ALA A 57 -20.12 -18.84 17.92
CA ALA A 57 -21.25 -18.35 18.73
C ALA A 57 -21.26 -16.82 18.84
N ASN A 58 -20.08 -16.18 18.93
CA ASN A 58 -19.98 -14.71 18.99
C ASN A 58 -20.10 -14.01 17.61
N LEU A 59 -19.80 -14.69 16.49
CA LEU A 59 -19.90 -14.10 15.14
C LEU A 59 -21.17 -14.50 14.36
N GLY A 60 -22.09 -15.26 14.98
CA GLY A 60 -23.42 -15.54 14.43
C GLY A 60 -23.42 -16.21 13.05
N GLY A 61 -22.38 -16.95 12.70
CA GLY A 61 -22.24 -17.58 11.37
C GLY A 61 -21.83 -16.63 10.22
N TYR A 62 -21.71 -15.31 10.46
CA TYR A 62 -21.31 -14.32 9.44
C TYR A 62 -19.79 -14.26 9.19
N GLY A 63 -18.98 -15.00 9.95
CA GLY A 63 -17.51 -14.95 9.87
C GLY A 63 -16.96 -15.22 8.46
N ARG A 64 -17.60 -16.12 7.70
CA ARG A 64 -17.19 -16.45 6.32
C ARG A 64 -17.52 -15.32 5.33
N LEU A 65 -18.66 -14.66 5.49
CA LEU A 65 -19.03 -13.48 4.72
C LEU A 65 -18.08 -12.32 5.01
N LEU A 66 -17.81 -12.06 6.29
CA LEU A 66 -16.83 -11.06 6.72
C LEU A 66 -15.44 -11.34 6.14
N ALA A 67 -14.97 -12.59 6.16
CA ALA A 67 -13.69 -12.95 5.56
C ALA A 67 -13.60 -12.59 4.07
N VAL A 68 -14.65 -12.88 3.29
CA VAL A 68 -14.69 -12.55 1.85
C VAL A 68 -14.67 -11.04 1.62
N PHE A 69 -15.49 -10.27 2.34
CA PHE A 69 -15.49 -8.80 2.21
C PHE A 69 -14.15 -8.19 2.63
N THR A 70 -13.54 -8.67 3.71
CA THR A 70 -12.26 -8.18 4.23
C THR A 70 -11.12 -8.51 3.26
N GLY A 71 -11.13 -9.71 2.69
CA GLY A 71 -10.17 -10.13 1.66
C GLY A 71 -10.28 -9.34 0.37
N ALA A 72 -11.50 -9.15 -0.16
CA ALA A 72 -11.75 -8.35 -1.36
C ALA A 72 -11.30 -6.89 -1.18
N PHE A 73 -11.56 -6.32 0.00
CA PHE A 73 -11.13 -4.97 0.34
C PHE A 73 -9.60 -4.85 0.43
N GLY A 74 -8.93 -5.84 1.04
CA GLY A 74 -7.47 -5.93 1.06
C GLY A 74 -6.85 -6.00 -0.33
N PHE A 75 -7.43 -6.83 -1.20
CA PHE A 75 -7.00 -6.95 -2.59
C PHE A 75 -7.11 -5.63 -3.35
N MET A 76 -8.22 -4.91 -3.18
CA MET A 76 -8.41 -3.59 -3.80
C MET A 76 -7.34 -2.59 -3.37
N ILE A 77 -7.02 -2.51 -2.08
CA ILE A 77 -5.96 -1.60 -1.57
C ILE A 77 -4.62 -1.94 -2.20
N LEU A 78 -4.28 -3.23 -2.25
CA LEU A 78 -3.02 -3.73 -2.79
C LEU A 78 -2.92 -3.44 -4.29
N PHE A 79 -3.97 -3.78 -5.05
CA PHE A 79 -4.01 -3.56 -6.50
C PHE A 79 -3.84 -2.09 -6.86
N VAL A 80 -4.63 -1.20 -6.25
CA VAL A 80 -4.55 0.24 -6.52
C VAL A 80 -3.21 0.80 -6.04
N GLY A 81 -2.73 0.39 -4.87
CA GLY A 81 -1.42 0.79 -4.35
C GLY A 81 -0.26 0.34 -5.24
N ALA A 82 -0.33 -0.87 -5.80
CA ALA A 82 0.64 -1.41 -6.75
C ALA A 82 0.62 -0.64 -8.07
N VAL A 83 -0.56 -0.28 -8.59
CA VAL A 83 -0.67 0.61 -9.74
C VAL A 83 -0.05 1.98 -9.44
N ILE A 84 -0.32 2.55 -8.26
CA ILE A 84 0.30 3.79 -7.73
C ILE A 84 1.79 3.60 -7.36
N LEU A 85 2.36 2.41 -7.44
CA LEU A 85 3.81 2.22 -7.45
C LEU A 85 4.33 2.14 -8.88
N ALA A 86 3.68 1.35 -9.74
CA ALA A 86 4.09 1.03 -11.11
C ALA A 86 3.98 2.19 -12.13
N THR A 87 3.03 3.12 -11.98
CA THR A 87 2.99 4.32 -12.83
C THR A 87 4.30 5.14 -12.72
N PRO A 88 5.01 5.42 -13.81
CA PRO A 88 6.12 6.36 -13.75
C PRO A 88 5.57 7.76 -13.38
N ARG A 89 6.11 8.39 -12.33
CA ARG A 89 5.83 9.81 -12.09
C ARG A 89 6.61 10.58 -13.16
N ARG A 90 5.90 11.32 -14.02
CA ARG A 90 6.57 12.24 -14.96
C ARG A 90 7.34 13.24 -14.12
N VAL A 91 8.66 13.17 -14.22
CA VAL A 91 9.55 14.14 -13.61
C VAL A 91 9.56 15.32 -14.57
N PRO A 92 9.26 16.55 -14.13
CA PRO A 92 9.34 17.71 -15.00
C PRO A 92 10.76 17.82 -15.57
N ALA A 93 10.86 18.20 -16.85
CA ALA A 93 12.13 18.36 -17.53
C ALA A 93 13.03 19.31 -16.74
N GLY A 94 14.30 18.94 -16.57
CA GLY A 94 15.24 19.70 -15.74
C GLY A 94 15.25 19.32 -14.27
N CYS A 95 14.41 18.40 -13.79
CA CYS A 95 14.53 17.83 -12.44
C CYS A 95 15.24 16.47 -12.44
N CYS A 96 15.91 16.15 -11.34
CA CYS A 96 16.50 14.82 -11.16
C CYS A 96 15.44 13.72 -11.02
N ILE A 97 15.68 12.56 -11.62
CA ILE A 97 14.72 11.45 -11.63
C ILE A 97 14.54 10.82 -10.23
N ILE A 98 15.59 10.87 -9.39
CA ILE A 98 15.63 10.25 -8.07
C ILE A 98 15.20 11.24 -6.97
N CYS A 99 15.95 12.34 -6.82
CA CYS A 99 15.77 13.33 -5.75
C CYS A 99 14.62 14.32 -6.07
N ARG A 100 14.24 14.47 -7.35
CA ARG A 100 13.39 15.57 -7.87
C ARG A 100 13.89 16.97 -7.56
N TYR A 101 15.17 17.08 -7.21
CA TYR A 101 15.83 18.35 -7.11
C TYR A 101 15.80 19.02 -8.49
N ASP A 102 15.50 20.31 -8.49
CA ASP A 102 15.50 21.13 -9.69
C ASP A 102 16.96 21.37 -10.11
N LEU A 103 17.34 20.84 -11.27
CA LEU A 103 18.67 20.99 -11.85
C LEU A 103 18.71 22.17 -12.84
N THR A 104 17.62 22.92 -12.99
CA THR A 104 17.61 24.11 -13.86
C THR A 104 18.60 25.15 -13.32
N GLY A 105 19.69 25.36 -14.05
CA GLY A 105 20.79 26.27 -13.66
C GLY A 105 21.94 25.64 -12.88
N ALA A 106 21.93 24.33 -12.61
CA ALA A 106 23.07 23.66 -12.00
C ALA A 106 24.22 23.48 -13.03
N PRO A 107 25.47 23.85 -12.70
CA PRO A 107 26.62 23.70 -13.61
C PRO A 107 27.09 22.24 -13.75
N THR A 108 26.53 21.32 -12.98
CA THR A 108 26.95 19.92 -12.89
C THR A 108 25.86 18.97 -13.37
N SER A 109 26.24 17.91 -14.09
CA SER A 109 25.33 16.82 -14.50
C SER A 109 24.93 15.87 -13.36
N ILE A 110 25.45 16.09 -12.14
CA ILE A 110 25.22 15.26 -10.95
C ILE A 110 24.25 16.00 -10.00
N CYS A 111 23.16 15.34 -9.54
CA CYS A 111 22.25 15.92 -8.52
C CYS A 111 23.05 16.19 -7.24
N PRO A 112 23.10 17.44 -6.75
CA PRO A 112 23.86 17.78 -5.53
C PRO A 112 23.27 17.12 -4.27
N GLU A 113 21.99 16.75 -4.29
CA GLU A 113 21.32 16.10 -3.15
C GLU A 113 21.49 14.58 -3.11
N CYS A 114 21.55 13.90 -4.27
CA CYS A 114 21.57 12.42 -4.31
C CYS A 114 22.71 11.82 -5.13
N GLY A 115 23.60 12.63 -5.71
CA GLY A 115 24.77 12.16 -6.45
C GLY A 115 24.46 11.45 -7.77
N SER A 116 23.21 11.44 -8.24
CA SER A 116 22.84 10.74 -9.46
C SER A 116 23.04 11.59 -10.71
N VAL A 117 23.47 10.96 -11.80
CA VAL A 117 23.65 11.61 -13.12
C VAL A 117 22.38 11.63 -13.98
N GLU A 118 21.29 11.06 -13.49
CA GLU A 118 20.04 10.91 -14.22
C GLU A 118 19.15 12.15 -14.06
N SER A 119 19.08 12.97 -15.12
CA SER A 119 18.15 14.08 -15.26
C SER A 119 17.00 13.74 -16.20
N ALA A 120 15.80 14.25 -15.90
CA ALA A 120 14.66 14.10 -16.79
C ALA A 120 14.83 15.01 -18.02
N ARG A 121 14.96 14.38 -19.20
CA ARG A 121 14.95 15.05 -20.51
C ARG A 121 13.54 15.43 -20.93
#